data_AF-A0A9Q9ERV2-F1
#
_entry.id   AF-A0A9Q9ERV2-F1
#
_cell.length_a   1.000
_cell.length_b   1.000
_cell.length_c   1.000
_cell.angle_alpha   90.00
_cell.angle_beta   90.00
_cell.angle_gamma   90.00
#
_symmetry.space_group_name_H-M   'P 1'
#
loop_
_entity.id
_entity.type
_entity.pdbx_description
1 polymer ?
#
loop_
_entity_poly.entity_id
_entity_poly.type
_entity_poly.pdbx_seq_one_letter_code
_entity_poly.pdbx_strand_id
1 'polypeptide(L)'
;MIPIQGLGLLYVMIIYIGGMSLISKLPFIGSQSSKVQIIVILISHIILSTINYFLSRFLNRSEVKHSVGNLRLEKFIFFLSLIFLFIISLMIYGEFFKG
;
A
#
# COMPACT_ATOMS: atom_id res chain seq x y z
N MET A 1 -13.23 19.08 6.22
CA MET A 1 -13.44 17.71 5.73
C MET A 1 -12.70 17.55 4.41
N ILE A 2 -11.91 16.49 4.24
CA ILE A 2 -11.29 16.18 2.94
C ILE A 2 -12.39 15.62 2.04
N PRO A 3 -12.72 16.26 0.89
CA PRO A 3 -13.75 15.74 0.01
C PRO A 3 -13.27 14.43 -0.62
N ILE A 4 -14.08 13.38 -0.50
CA ILE A 4 -13.84 12.07 -1.13
C ILE A 4 -14.95 11.85 -2.15
N GLN A 5 -14.59 11.56 -3.39
CA GLN A 5 -15.53 11.32 -4.48
C GLN A 5 -15.48 9.86 -4.92
N GLY A 6 -16.65 9.21 -4.91
CA GLY A 6 -16.84 7.81 -5.29
C GLY A 6 -16.18 6.79 -4.35
N LEU A 7 -16.34 5.51 -4.68
CA LEU A 7 -15.95 4.38 -3.81
C LEU A 7 -14.50 3.88 -4.00
N GLY A 8 -13.74 4.46 -4.92
CA GLY A 8 -12.41 3.95 -5.28
C GLY A 8 -11.41 3.93 -4.12
N LEU A 9 -11.45 4.91 -3.22
CA LEU A 9 -10.61 4.90 -2.01
C LEU A 9 -10.89 3.67 -1.13
N LEU A 10 -12.16 3.30 -0.98
CA LEU A 10 -12.56 2.16 -0.15
C LEU A 10 -12.03 0.84 -0.74
N TYR A 11 -12.15 0.64 -2.06
CA TYR A 11 -11.58 -0.55 -2.71
C TYR A 11 -10.08 -0.68 -2.52
N VAL A 12 -9.36 0.43 -2.69
CA VAL A 12 -7.90 0.49 -2.53
C VAL A 12 -7.50 0.16 -1.09
N MET A 13 -8.22 0.71 -0.10
CA MET A 13 -7.96 0.42 1.31
C MET A 13 -8.20 -1.05 1.64
N ILE A 14 -9.29 -1.64 1.15
CA ILE A 14 -9.59 -3.07 1.35
C ILE A 14 -8.48 -3.94 0.77
N ILE A 15 -8.04 -3.66 -0.46
CA ILE A 15 -6.99 -4.45 -1.10
C ILE A 15 -5.66 -4.31 -0.37
N TYR A 16 -5.29 -3.09 0.03
CA TYR A 16 -4.02 -2.86 0.72
C TYR A 16 -4.01 -3.50 2.11
N ILE A 17 -4.99 -3.15 2.95
CA ILE A 17 -5.07 -3.62 4.33
C ILE A 17 -5.35 -5.12 4.36
N GLY A 18 -6.27 -5.59 3.52
CA GLY A 18 -6.60 -7.01 3.37
C GLY A 18 -5.39 -7.80 2.88
N GLY A 19 -4.71 -7.34 1.84
CA GLY A 19 -3.50 -7.98 1.31
C GLY A 19 -2.39 -8.08 2.37
N MET A 20 -2.08 -6.98 3.05
CA MET A 20 -1.08 -6.98 4.13
C MET A 20 -1.49 -7.88 5.30
N SER A 21 -2.76 -7.85 5.70
CA SER A 21 -3.26 -8.70 6.79
C SER A 21 -3.17 -10.19 6.44
N LEU A 22 -3.53 -10.57 5.21
CA LEU A 22 -3.45 -11.96 4.76
C LEU A 22 -2.00 -12.45 4.76
N ILE A 23 -1.08 -11.64 4.22
CA ILE A 23 0.35 -11.96 4.20
C ILE A 23 0.88 -12.10 5.63
N SER A 24 0.55 -11.17 6.54
CA SER A 24 1.00 -11.23 7.94
C SER A 24 0.54 -12.49 8.70
N LYS A 25 -0.56 -13.12 8.27
CA LYS A 25 -1.12 -14.32 8.89
C LYS A 25 -0.61 -15.63 8.28
N LEU A 26 0.25 -15.57 7.26
CA LEU A 26 0.83 -16.79 6.70
C LEU A 26 1.73 -17.45 7.76
N PRO A 27 1.51 -18.75 8.09
CA PRO A 27 2.24 -19.42 9.16
C PRO A 27 3.76 -19.40 8.97
N PHE A 28 4.19 -19.48 7.70
CA PHE A 28 5.59 -19.40 7.33
C PHE A 28 6.20 -18.03 7.62
N ILE A 29 5.46 -16.93 7.58
CA ILE A 29 6.02 -15.59 7.83
C ILE A 29 6.25 -15.38 9.32
N GLY A 30 5.31 -15.82 10.17
CA GLY A 30 5.41 -15.67 11.62
C GLY A 30 6.58 -16.42 12.25
N SER A 31 7.10 -17.47 11.60
CA SER A 31 8.25 -18.23 12.07
C SER A 31 9.61 -17.74 11.55
N GLN A 32 9.62 -16.72 10.67
CA GLN A 32 10.87 -16.19 10.10
C GLN A 32 11.49 -15.13 10.99
N SER A 33 12.79 -14.90 10.79
CA SER A 33 13.51 -13.79 11.42
C SER A 33 12.90 -12.42 11.05
N SER A 34 13.05 -11.44 11.94
CA SER A 34 12.67 -10.04 11.73
C SER A 34 13.16 -9.48 10.39
N LYS A 35 14.42 -9.77 10.03
CA LYS A 35 15.04 -9.40 8.74
C LYS A 35 14.24 -9.90 7.54
N VAL A 36 13.85 -11.17 7.56
CA VAL A 36 13.04 -11.77 6.49
C VAL A 36 11.63 -11.20 6.47
N GLN A 37 11.02 -11.01 7.64
CA GLN A 37 9.67 -10.40 7.73
C GLN A 37 9.64 -8.99 7.14
N ILE A 38 10.65 -8.17 7.41
CA ILE A 38 10.77 -6.80 6.85
C ILE A 38 10.95 -6.84 5.33
N ILE A 39 11.77 -7.76 4.80
CA ILE A 39 11.90 -7.95 3.35
C ILE A 39 10.56 -8.34 2.72
N VAL A 40 9.81 -9.23 3.35
CA VAL A 40 8.48 -9.64 2.86
C VAL A 40 7.51 -8.47 2.89
N ILE A 41 7.52 -7.64 3.94
CA ILE A 41 6.71 -6.42 4.02
C ILE A 41 7.05 -5.48 2.85
N LEU A 42 8.34 -5.28 2.54
CA LEU A 42 8.76 -4.45 1.41
C LEU A 42 8.21 -4.98 0.08
N ILE A 43 8.42 -6.27 -0.20
CA ILE A 43 7.96 -6.89 -1.45
C ILE A 43 6.42 -6.80 -1.57
N SER A 44 5.72 -7.10 -0.48
CA SER A 44 4.26 -7.03 -0.41
C SER A 44 3.75 -5.62 -0.65
N HIS A 45 4.40 -4.62 -0.04
CA HIS A 45 4.07 -3.22 -0.22
C HIS A 45 4.23 -2.78 -1.67
N ILE A 46 5.33 -3.16 -2.34
CA ILE A 46 5.56 -2.85 -3.75
C ILE A 46 4.45 -3.45 -4.62
N ILE A 47 4.19 -4.76 -4.47
CA ILE A 47 3.16 -5.46 -5.26
C ILE A 47 1.77 -4.85 -5.04
N LEU A 48 1.35 -4.69 -3.80
CA LEU A 48 0.02 -4.16 -3.47
C LEU A 48 -0.14 -2.70 -3.91
N SER A 49 0.92 -1.89 -3.77
CA SER A 49 0.91 -0.50 -4.25
C SER A 49 0.80 -0.42 -5.77
N THR A 50 1.49 -1.29 -6.50
CA THR A 50 1.37 -1.37 -7.96
C THR A 50 -0.04 -1.78 -8.37
N ILE A 51 -0.61 -2.83 -7.76
CA ILE A 51 -2.00 -3.25 -8.02
C ILE A 51 -2.97 -2.10 -7.75
N ASN A 52 -2.85 -1.43 -6.61
CA ASN A 52 -3.72 -0.32 -6.23
C ASN A 52 -3.60 0.88 -7.16
N TYR A 53 -2.40 1.21 -7.63
CA TYR A 53 -2.21 2.27 -8.60
C TYR A 53 -2.95 1.97 -9.91
N PHE A 54 -2.78 0.75 -10.46
CA PHE A 54 -3.46 0.34 -11.68
C PHE A 54 -4.98 0.27 -11.51
N LEU A 55 -5.46 -0.27 -10.38
CA LEU A 55 -6.88 -0.30 -10.06
C LEU A 55 -7.45 1.12 -9.99
N SER A 56 -6.76 2.02 -9.31
CA SER A 56 -7.22 3.42 -9.16
C SER A 56 -7.26 4.15 -10.48
N ARG A 57 -6.26 3.91 -11.34
CA ARG A 57 -6.22 4.43 -12.70
C ARG A 57 -7.34 3.84 -13.55
N PHE A 58 -7.66 2.55 -13.37
CA PHE A 58 -8.77 1.89 -14.06
C PHE A 58 -10.13 2.45 -13.62
N LEU A 59 -10.36 2.55 -12.31
CA LEU A 59 -11.58 3.12 -11.73
C LEU A 59 -11.79 4.57 -12.20
N ASN A 60 -10.73 5.38 -12.31
CA ASN A 60 -10.81 6.75 -12.82
C ASN A 60 -11.00 6.88 -14.33
N ARG A 61 -10.88 5.79 -15.10
CA ARG A 61 -11.25 5.77 -16.52
C ARG A 61 -12.73 5.51 -16.74
N SER A 62 -13.41 4.90 -15.77
CA SER A 62 -14.86 4.73 -15.79
C SER A 62 -15.54 6.10 -15.66
N GLU A 63 -16.81 6.21 -16.06
CA GLU A 63 -17.58 7.47 -16.03
C GLU A 63 -17.58 8.16 -14.64
N VAL A 64 -17.32 7.39 -13.59
CA VAL A 64 -17.20 7.87 -12.21
C VAL A 64 -15.78 8.39 -11.94
N LYS A 65 -15.67 9.69 -11.70
CA LYS A 65 -14.42 10.29 -11.23
C LYS A 65 -14.22 10.01 -9.74
N HIS A 66 -13.12 9.35 -9.41
CA HIS A 66 -12.67 9.15 -8.04
C HIS A 66 -11.56 10.13 -7.66
N SER A 67 -11.77 10.85 -6.56
CA SER A 67 -10.83 11.85 -6.07
C SER A 67 -10.80 11.92 -4.55
N VAL A 68 -9.66 12.37 -4.02
CA VAL A 68 -9.46 12.64 -2.59
C VAL A 68 -8.81 14.02 -2.48
N GLY A 69 -9.49 14.97 -1.84
CA GLY A 69 -8.97 16.35 -1.72
C GLY A 69 -8.74 17.02 -3.06
N ASN A 70 -9.63 16.80 -4.05
CA ASN A 70 -9.51 17.25 -5.44
C ASN A 70 -8.32 16.65 -6.23
N LEU A 71 -7.51 15.77 -5.63
CA LEU A 71 -6.51 14.99 -6.35
C LEU A 71 -7.15 13.74 -6.93
N ARG A 72 -6.74 13.39 -8.16
CA ARG A 72 -7.11 12.11 -8.76
C ARG A 72 -6.64 10.97 -7.87
N LEU A 73 -7.52 9.98 -7.68
CA LEU A 73 -7.27 8.82 -6.84
C LEU A 73 -5.91 8.15 -7.12
N GLU A 74 -5.54 7.94 -8.39
CA GLU A 74 -4.25 7.30 -8.71
C GLU A 74 -3.02 8.08 -8.22
N LYS A 75 -3.08 9.42 -8.25
CA LYS A 75 -1.98 10.28 -7.79
C LYS A 75 -1.88 10.27 -6.27
N PHE A 76 -3.03 10.35 -5.60
CA PHE A 76 -3.09 10.29 -4.14
C PHE A 76 -2.51 8.98 -3.60
N ILE A 77 -2.88 7.85 -4.22
CA ILE A 77 -2.41 6.53 -3.81
C ILE A 77 -0.93 6.35 -4.09
N PHE A 78 -0.45 6.79 -5.26
CA PHE A 78 0.98 6.76 -5.55
C PHE A 78 1.79 7.54 -4.51
N PHE A 79 1.34 8.73 -4.14
CA PHE A 79 1.98 9.54 -3.11
C PHE A 79 1.98 8.84 -1.74
N LEU A 80 0.84 8.26 -1.34
CA LEU A 80 0.74 7.52 -0.09
C LEU A 80 1.64 6.27 -0.07
N SER A 81 1.73 5.55 -1.20
CA SER A 81 2.65 4.42 -1.36
C SER A 81 4.10 4.85 -1.18
N LEU A 82 4.52 5.99 -1.73
CA LEU A 82 5.88 6.50 -1.52
C LEU A 82 6.17 6.82 -0.04
N ILE A 83 5.21 7.36 0.70
CA ILE A 83 5.36 7.60 2.14
C ILE A 83 5.58 6.28 2.89
N PHE A 84 4.77 5.26 2.60
CA PHE A 84 4.94 3.95 3.24
C PHE A 84 6.25 3.27 2.84
N LEU A 85 6.66 3.39 1.57
CA LEU A 85 7.95 2.89 1.11
C LEU A 85 9.11 3.53 1.89
N PHE A 86 9.04 4.83 2.14
CA PHE A 86 10.03 5.54 2.95
C PHE A 86 10.09 4.99 4.39
N ILE A 87 8.93 4.77 5.02
CA ILE A 87 8.85 4.18 6.37
C ILE A 87 9.46 2.77 6.40
N ILE A 88 9.12 1.92 5.43
CA ILE A 88 9.68 0.56 5.33
C ILE A 88 11.21 0.61 5.12
N SER A 89 11.70 1.57 4.34
CA SER A 89 13.13 1.76 4.14
C SER A 89 13.86 2.12 5.45
N LEU A 90 13.24 2.94 6.31
CA LEU A 90 13.78 3.22 7.64
C LEU A 90 13.80 1.98 8.54
N MET A 91 12.78 1.11 8.46
CA MET A 91 12.77 -0.17 9.19
C MET A 91 13.90 -1.08 8.74
N ILE A 92 14.11 -1.20 7.42
CA ILE A 92 15.25 -1.96 6.85
C ILE A 92 16.56 -1.38 7.37
N TYR A 93 16.73 -0.06 7.31
CA TYR A 93 17.94 0.58 7.81
C TYR A 93 18.20 0.26 9.29
N GLY A 94 17.17 0.34 10.13
CA GLY A 94 17.24 0.01 11.55
C GLY A 94 17.67 -1.43 11.79
N GLU A 95 17.05 -2.38 11.10
CA GLU A 95 17.27 -3.82 11.33
C GLU A 95 18.58 -4.35 10.73
N PHE A 96 19.05 -3.79 9.61
CA PHE A 96 20.21 -4.31 8.89
C PHE A 96 21.51 -3.56 9.20
N PHE A 97 21.45 -2.30 9.63
CA PHE A 97 22.64 -1.45 9.79
C PHE A 97 22.82 -0.88 11.20
N LYS A 98 21.79 -0.94 12.06
CA LYS A 98 21.86 -0.45 13.44
C LYS A 98 21.63 -1.53 14.52
N GLY A 99 21.15 -2.72 14.14
CA GLY A 99 21.01 -3.90 15.00
C GLY A 99 22.16 -4.88 14.81
#